data_AF-T0ZU19-F1
#
_entry.id   AF-T0ZU19-F1
#
_cell.length_a   1.000
_cell.length_b   1.000
_cell.length_c   1.000
_cell.angle_alpha   90.00
_cell.angle_beta   90.00
_cell.angle_gamma   90.00
#
_symmetry.space_group_name_H-M   'P 1'
#
loop_
_entity.id
_entity.type
_entity.pdbx_description
1 polymer ?
#
loop_
_entity_poly.entity_id
_entity_poly.type
_entity_poly.pdbx_seq_one_letter_code
_entity_poly.pdbx_strand_id
1 'polypeptide(L)' 'MRVTDKPLLLDTHIWIWLSFGTPGVFNPAMQKRLDLSNRANPLHVSFISAWEVVMLSVKGRLNLDMPTQAWIE' A
#
# COMPACT_ATOMS: atom_id res chain seq x y z
N MET A 1 -17.56 13.32 -13.21
CA MET A 1 -16.58 12.35 -12.72
C MET A 1 -16.93 12.05 -11.27
N ARG A 2 -17.38 10.83 -10.94
CA ARG A 2 -17.62 10.49 -9.52
C ARG A 2 -16.25 10.33 -8.85
N VAL A 3 -16.15 10.61 -7.55
CA VAL A 3 -14.89 10.48 -6.78
C VAL A 3 -14.32 9.05 -6.88
N THR A 4 -15.14 8.07 -7.20
CA THR A 4 -14.80 6.66 -7.45
C THR A 4 -13.99 6.38 -8.71
N ASP A 5 -13.94 7.31 -9.68
CA ASP A 5 -13.29 7.08 -10.99
C ASP A 5 -11.84 7.57 -11.02
N LYS A 6 -11.31 8.10 -9.91
CA LYS A 6 -9.93 8.58 -9.83
C LYS A 6 -8.98 7.45 -9.43
N PRO A 7 -7.81 7.34 -10.07
CA PRO A 7 -6.75 6.43 -9.64
C PRO A 7 -6.41 6.64 -8.16
N LEU A 8 -6.17 5.53 -7.46
CA LEU A 8 -5.75 5.55 -6.06
C LEU A 8 -4.22 5.49 -6.01
N LEU A 9 -3.61 6.57 -5.51
CA LEU A 9 -2.21 6.56 -5.07
C LEU A 9 -2.20 6.27 -3.57
N LEU A 10 -1.54 5.18 -3.19
CA LEU A 10 -1.39 4.77 -1.80
C LEU A 10 -0.24 5.54 -1.17
N ASP A 11 -0.46 5.98 0.07
CA ASP A 11 0.63 6.36 0.96
C ASP A 11 1.40 5.09 1.39
N THR A 12 2.64 5.26 1.84
CA THR A 12 3.52 4.19 2.29
C THR A 12 2.90 3.34 3.40
N HIS A 13 2.24 3.95 4.38
CA HIS A 13 1.60 3.20 5.47
C HIS A 13 0.38 2.40 5.01
N ILE A 14 -0.38 2.93 4.04
CA ILE A 14 -1.54 2.22 3.46
C ILE A 14 -1.08 0.99 2.68
N TRP A 15 -0.02 1.13 1.89
CA TRP A 15 0.58 0.01 1.17
C TRP A 15 1.03 -1.09 2.14
N ILE A 16 1.76 -0.73 3.19
CA ILE A 16 2.21 -1.68 4.22
C ILE A 16 1.03 -2.40 4.88
N TRP A 17 0.01 -1.66 5.32
CA TRP A 17 -1.17 -2.25 5.95
C TRP A 17 -1.94 -3.18 5.03
N LEU A 18 -2.09 -2.81 3.76
CA LEU A 18 -2.76 -3.62 2.75
C LEU A 18 -1.98 -4.92 2.51
N SER A 19 -0.66 -4.84 2.34
CA SER A 19 0.21 -6.02 2.14
C SER A 19 0.17 -6.99 3.32
N PHE A 20 0.02 -6.48 4.55
CA PHE A 20 -0.07 -7.31 5.75
C PHE A 20 -1.50 -7.72 6.14
N GLY A 21 -2.52 -7.27 5.42
CA GLY A 21 -3.92 -7.51 5.79
C GLY A 21 -4.25 -7.00 7.20
N THR A 22 -3.70 -5.84 7.59
CA THR A 22 -3.81 -5.33 8.96
C THR A 22 -5.29 -5.06 9.31
N PRO A 23 -5.84 -5.65 10.39
CA PRO A 23 -7.26 -5.54 10.71
C PRO A 23 -7.61 -4.16 11.27
N GLY A 24 -8.79 -3.64 10.92
CA GLY A 24 -9.38 -2.45 11.53
C GLY A 24 -8.77 -1.10 11.12
N VAL A 25 -7.82 -1.09 10.19
CA VAL A 25 -7.17 0.15 9.70
C VAL A 25 -7.94 0.84 8.58
N PHE A 26 -8.84 0.12 7.91
CA PHE A 26 -9.68 0.67 6.83
C PHE A 26 -11.14 0.79 7.28
N ASN A 27 -11.72 1.97 7.05
CA ASN A 27 -13.17 2.12 7.17
C ASN A 27 -13.88 1.39 6.01
N PRO A 28 -15.18 1.04 6.16
CA PRO A 28 -15.90 0.26 5.14
C PRO A 28 -15.92 0.90 3.75
N ALA A 29 -15.95 2.23 3.66
CA ALA A 29 -15.95 2.93 2.38
C ALA A 29 -14.60 2.83 1.66
N MET A 30 -13.50 2.90 2.41
CA MET A 30 -12.15 2.71 1.88
C MET A 30 -11.93 1.25 1.49
N GLN A 31 -12.32 0.30 2.34
CA GLN A 31 -12.22 -1.13 2.03
C GLN A 31 -12.91 -1.45 0.71
N LYS A 32 -14.16 -0.99 0.54
CA LYS A 32 -14.91 -1.18 -0.71
C LYS A 32 -14.19 -0.58 -1.93
N ARG A 33 -13.48 0.55 -1.78
CA ARG A 33 -12.71 1.15 -2.88
C ARG A 33 -11.47 0.34 -3.22
N LEU A 34 -10.77 -0.20 -2.22
CA LEU A 34 -9.61 -1.07 -2.42
C LEU A 34 -10.04 -2.39 -3.08
N ASP A 35 -11.16 -2.97 -2.67
CA ASP A 35 -11.71 -4.21 -3.21
C ASP A 35 -12.17 -4.08 -4.68
N LEU A 36 -12.45 -2.86 -5.15
CA LEU A 36 -12.79 -2.59 -6.55
C LEU A 36 -11.56 -2.51 -7.46
N SER A 37 -10.35 -2.50 -6.90
CA SER A 37 -9.11 -2.47 -7.69
C SER A 37 -8.97 -3.74 -8.53
N ASN A 38 -8.50 -3.55 -9.76
CA ASN A 38 -8.30 -4.64 -10.72
C ASN A 38 -7.31 -4.21 -11.80
N ARG A 39 -7.10 -5.03 -12.83
CA ARG A 39 -6.15 -4.71 -13.92
C ARG A 39 -6.47 -3.41 -14.68
N ALA A 40 -7.75 -3.05 -14.79
CA ALA A 40 -8.18 -1.80 -15.45
C ALA A 40 -8.11 -0.58 -14.51
N ASN A 41 -8.20 -0.80 -13.19
CA ASN A 41 -8.08 0.23 -12.16
C ASN A 41 -7.08 -0.20 -11.09
N PRO A 42 -5.77 -0.19 -11.40
CA PRO A 42 -4.75 -0.63 -10.47
C PRO A 42 -4.60 0.37 -9.32
N LEU A 43 -4.12 -0.14 -8.19
CA LEU A 43 -3.59 0.70 -7.12
C LEU A 43 -2.20 1.15 -7.52
N HIS A 44 -1.89 2.41 -7.26
CA HIS A 44 -0.58 3.00 -7.53
C HIS A 44 0.16 3.21 -6.23
N VAL A 45 1.48 3.02 -6.27
CA VAL A 45 2.41 3.43 -5.21
C VAL A 45 3.43 4.38 -5.83
N SER A 46 3.89 5.36 -5.06
CA SER A 46 4.95 6.25 -5.52
C SER A 46 6.29 5.54 -5.41
N PHE A 47 7.23 5.86 -6.32
CA PHE A 47 8.62 5.42 -6.17
C PHE A 47 9.22 5.85 -4.82
N ILE A 48 8.83 7.02 -4.29
CA ILE A 48 9.33 7.46 -2.98
C ILE A 48 8.87 6.53 -1.85
N SER A 49 7.69 5.92 -1.97
CA SER A 49 7.18 4.97 -0.99
C SER A 49 8.04 3.71 -0.90
N ALA A 50 8.59 3.25 -2.03
CA ALA A 50 9.55 2.14 -2.04
C ALA A 50 10.85 2.53 -1.29
N TRP A 51 11.38 3.73 -1.52
CA TRP A 51 12.52 4.24 -0.77
C TRP A 51 12.21 4.34 0.74
N GLU A 52 11.02 4.83 1.11
CA GLU A 52 10.61 4.93 2.51
C GLU A 52 10.54 3.54 3.18
N VAL A 53 10.00 2.53 2.50
CA VAL A 53 10.00 1.13 2.99
C VAL A 53 11.42 0.64 3.26
N VAL A 54 12.33 0.86 2.30
CA VAL A 54 13.76 0.51 2.48
C VAL A 54 14.35 1.22 3.69
N MET A 55 14.12 2.52 3.81
CA MET A 55 14.66 3.31 4.92
C MET A 55 14.06 2.92 6.27
N LEU A 56 12.78 2.56 6.33
CA LEU A 56 12.14 2.07 7.54
C LEU A 56 12.73 0.73 7.96
N SER A 57 12.97 -0.18 7.02
CA SER A 57 13.60 -1.47 7.26
C SER A 57 15.05 -1.32 7.74
N VAL A 58 15.87 -0.51 7.05
CA VAL A 58 17.27 -0.23 7.45
C VAL A 58 17.35 0.37 8.86
N LYS A 59 16.38 1.21 9.23
CA LYS A 59 16.30 1.82 10.56
C LYS A 59 15.69 0.89 11.63
N GLY A 60 15.34 -0.34 11.30
CA GLY A 60 14.70 -1.29 12.22
C GLY A 60 13.29 -0.86 12.66
N ARG A 61 12.63 0.01 11.89
CA ARG A 61 11.27 0.52 12.15
C ARG A 61 10.18 -0.26 11.43
N LEU A 62 10.56 -1.09 10.46
CA LEU A 62 9.69 -2.01 9.73
C LEU A 62 10.39 -3.36 9.64
N ASN A 63 9.82 -4.35 10.30
CA ASN A 63 10.33 -5.72 10.24
C ASN A 63 9.49 -6.49 9.23
N LEU A 64 10.14 -6.91 8.14
CA LEU A 64 9.55 -7.75 7.12
C LEU A 64 10.05 -9.18 7.36
N ASP A 65 9.18 -10.18 7.19
CA ASP A 65 9.54 -11.61 7.32
C ASP A 65 10.41 -12.12 6.14
N MET A 66 10.80 -11.22 5.24
CA MET A 66 11.60 -11.49 4.06
C MET A 66 12.51 -10.30 3.75
N PRO A 67 13.56 -10.48 2.93
CA PRO A 67 14.41 -9.37 2.50
C PRO A 67 13.60 -8.25 1.84
N THR A 68 13.87 -7.01 2.22
CA THR A 68 13.11 -5.83 1.79
C THR A 68 13.04 -5.65 0.28
N GLN A 69 14.12 -5.99 -0.44
CA GLN A 69 14.11 -5.99 -1.90
C GLN A 69 13.09 -6.97 -2.47
N ALA A 70 13.06 -8.19 -1.95
CA ALA A 70 12.14 -9.23 -2.41
C ALA A 70 10.67 -8.92 -2.07
N TRP A 71 10.42 -8.03 -1.10
CA TRP A 71 9.07 -7.56 -0.79
C TRP A 71 8.60 -6.45 -1.74
N ILE A 72 9.52 -5.69 -2.34
CA ILE A 72 9.22 -4.58 -3.26
C ILE A 72 8.96 -5.08 -4.70
N GLU A 73 9.60 -6.18 -5.09
CA GLU A 73 9.48 -6.81 -6.42
C GLU A 73 8.13 -7.52 -6.63
#